data_AF-A0A8J6NP87-F1
#
_entry.id   AF-A0A8J6NP87-F1
#
_cell.length_a   1.000
_cell.length_b   1.000
_cell.length_c   1.000
_cell.angle_alpha   90.00
_cell.angle_beta   90.00
_cell.angle_gamma   90.00
#
_symmetry.space_group_name_H-M   'P 1'
#
loop_
_entity.id
_entity.type
_entity.pdbx_description
1 polymer ?
#
loop_
_entity_poly.entity_id
_entity_poly.type
_entity_poly.pdbx_seq_one_letter_code
_entity_poly.pdbx_strand_id
1 'polypeptide(L)'
;MDYLTTQDVAKKLAVSRQRVLALIQADRLPATKAGRDWLILPADLEKFEKRPQGNYKLTEDQSKLIRRLAQEGQPPEALAERFKVSIRTIYRHLNK
;
A
#
# COMPACT_ATOMS: atom_id res chain seq x y z
N MET A 1 15.18 27.25 -7.06
CA MET A 1 14.31 26.23 -6.46
C MET A 1 14.06 25.20 -7.54
N ASP A 2 14.60 24.00 -7.37
CA ASP A 2 14.42 22.93 -8.34
C ASP A 2 13.09 22.24 -8.11
N TYR A 3 12.22 22.28 -9.10
CA TYR A 3 10.94 21.56 -9.10
C TYR A 3 11.11 20.21 -9.79
N LEU A 4 10.47 19.18 -9.24
CA LEU A 4 10.43 17.86 -9.86
C LEU A 4 9.14 17.70 -10.66
N THR A 5 9.26 17.11 -11.84
CA THR A 5 8.09 16.73 -12.62
C THR A 5 7.44 15.48 -12.04
N THR A 6 6.19 15.21 -12.41
CA THR A 6 5.52 13.95 -12.07
C THR A 6 6.31 12.70 -12.49
N GLN A 7 7.10 12.77 -13.57
CA GLN A 7 7.92 11.65 -14.02
C GLN A 7 9.14 11.43 -13.12
N ASP A 8 9.80 12.50 -12.68
CA ASP A 8 10.96 12.40 -11.79
C ASP A 8 10.54 11.90 -10.41
N VAL A 9 9.39 12.38 -9.92
CA VAL A 9 8.80 11.90 -8.66
C VAL A 9 8.40 10.44 -8.76
N ALA A 10 7.83 10.01 -9.89
CA ALA A 10 7.48 8.61 -10.13
C ALA A 10 8.72 7.69 -10.04
N LYS A 11 9.84 8.11 -10.64
CA LYS A 11 11.13 7.39 -10.56
C LYS A 11 11.66 7.33 -9.12
N LYS A 12 11.68 8.47 -8.42
CA LYS A 12 12.16 8.54 -7.02
C LYS A 12 11.35 7.67 -6.05
N LEU A 13 10.03 7.63 -6.20
CA LEU A 13 9.15 6.83 -5.33
C LEU A 13 8.99 5.36 -5.78
N ALA A 14 9.55 5.00 -6.94
CA ALA A 14 9.33 3.73 -7.62
C ALA A 14 7.82 3.41 -7.76
N VAL A 15 7.04 4.38 -8.26
CA VAL A 15 5.60 4.25 -8.53
C VAL A 15 5.27 4.72 -9.94
N SER A 16 4.09 4.37 -10.45
CA SER A 16 3.66 4.85 -11.77
C SER A 16 3.34 6.35 -11.76
N ARG A 17 3.48 7.01 -12.91
CA ARG A 17 3.06 8.41 -13.08
C ARG A 17 1.59 8.64 -12.72
N GLN A 18 0.71 7.70 -13.09
CA GLN A 18 -0.70 7.75 -12.71
C GLN A 18 -0.90 7.72 -11.19
N ARG A 19 -0.08 6.95 -10.47
CA ARG A 19 -0.13 6.92 -9.01
C ARG A 19 0.24 8.27 -8.40
N VAL A 20 1.25 8.95 -8.94
CA VAL A 20 1.63 10.31 -8.52
C VAL A 20 0.46 11.28 -8.78
N LEU A 21 -0.17 11.22 -9.95
CA LEU A 21 -1.34 12.05 -10.26
C LEU A 21 -2.52 11.78 -9.30
N ALA A 22 -2.78 10.53 -8.97
CA ALA A 22 -3.82 10.17 -8.00
C ALA A 22 -3.50 10.70 -6.59
N LEU A 23 -2.22 10.77 -6.20
CA LEU A 23 -1.81 11.37 -4.92
C LEU A 23 -2.03 12.88 -4.89
N ILE A 24 -1.74 13.56 -6.01
CA ILE A 24 -2.01 14.99 -6.17
C ILE A 24 -3.51 15.25 -6.11
N GLN A 25 -4.31 14.49 -6.86
CA GLN A 25 -5.78 14.61 -6.88
C GLN A 25 -6.44 14.32 -5.53
N ALA A 26 -5.81 13.50 -4.69
CA ALA A 26 -6.29 13.19 -3.34
C ALA A 26 -5.76 14.17 -2.27
N ASP A 27 -5.11 15.26 -2.68
CA ASP A 27 -4.45 16.24 -1.80
C ASP A 27 -3.46 15.60 -0.81
N ARG A 28 -2.82 14.50 -1.23
CA ARG A 28 -1.80 13.77 -0.43
C ARG A 28 -0.38 14.14 -0.80
N LEU A 29 -0.19 14.78 -1.94
CA LEU A 29 1.10 15.28 -2.39
C LEU A 29 0.90 16.70 -2.93
N PRO A 30 1.43 17.73 -2.25
CA PRO A 30 1.29 19.10 -2.72
C PRO A 30 2.04 19.25 -4.05
N ALA A 31 1.33 19.81 -5.03
CA ALA A 31 1.88 20.06 -6.35
C ALA A 31 1.26 21.33 -6.95
N THR A 32 2.06 22.07 -7.70
CA THR A 32 1.61 23.26 -8.43
C THR A 32 1.49 22.92 -9.90
N LYS A 33 0.35 23.23 -10.51
CA LYS A 33 0.14 23.01 -11.94
C LYS A 33 0.81 24.12 -12.75
N ALA A 34 1.76 23.75 -13.60
CA ALA A 34 2.44 24.66 -14.53
C ALA A 34 2.20 24.18 -15.97
N GLY A 35 1.23 24.79 -16.65
CA GLY A 35 0.82 24.40 -17.99
C GLY A 35 0.28 22.97 -18.04
N ARG A 36 0.99 22.06 -18.73
CA ARG A 36 0.62 20.66 -18.90
C ARG A 36 1.12 19.75 -17.77
N ASP A 37 2.09 20.21 -16.99
CA ASP A 37 2.76 19.40 -15.97
C ASP A 37 2.45 19.85 -14.55
N TRP A 38 2.64 18.92 -13.61
CA TRP A 38 2.61 19.21 -12.18
C TRP A 38 4.03 19.25 -11.65
N LEU A 39 4.32 20.33 -10.92
CA LEU A 39 5.59 20.61 -10.28
C LEU A 39 5.48 20.32 -8.79
N ILE A 40 6.38 19.49 -8.29
CA ILE A 40 6.41 19.04 -6.90
C ILE A 40 7.73 19.48 -6.29
N LEU A 41 7.69 20.01 -5.07
CA LEU A 41 8.89 20.38 -4.35
C LEU A 41 9.58 19.12 -3.79
N PRO A 42 10.91 18.99 -3.91
CA PRO A 42 11.65 17.88 -3.32
C PRO A 42 11.42 17.73 -1.81
N ALA A 43 11.30 18.84 -1.08
CA ALA A 43 11.06 18.84 0.36
C ALA A 43 9.73 18.19 0.75
N ASP A 44 8.69 18.34 -0.08
CA ASP A 44 7.40 17.70 0.15
C ASP A 44 7.42 16.19 -0.15
N LEU A 45 8.34 15.78 -1.02
CA LEU A 45 8.57 14.37 -1.32
C LEU A 45 9.25 13.64 -0.16
N GLU A 46 10.17 14.30 0.55
CA GLU A 46 10.84 13.71 1.73
C GLU A 46 9.87 13.50 2.90
N LYS A 47 8.88 14.39 3.02
CA LYS A 47 7.80 14.27 4.01
C LYS A 47 6.74 13.23 3.61
N PHE A 48 6.75 12.77 2.37
CA PHE A 48 5.78 11.79 1.88
C PHE A 48 6.14 10.39 2.39
N GLU A 49 5.43 9.96 3.43
CA GLU A 49 5.54 8.59 3.94
C GLU A 49 4.80 7.61 3.01
N LYS A 50 5.55 6.68 2.41
CA LYS A 50 4.99 5.63 1.54
C LYS A 50 4.17 4.63 2.37
N ARG A 51 2.87 4.91 2.53
CA ARG A 51 1.94 3.94 3.10
C ARG A 51 1.63 2.83 2.08
N PRO A 52 1.69 1.55 2.47
CA PRO A 52 1.28 0.47 1.59
C PRO A 52 -0.18 0.67 1.22
N GLN A 53 -0.47 0.81 -0.08
CA GLN A 53 -1.84 0.84 -0.57
C GLN A 53 -2.28 -0.55 -0.97
N GLY A 54 -3.39 -1.00 -0.38
CA GLY A 54 -4.04 -2.26 -0.69
C GLY A 54 -4.27 -3.12 0.54
N ASN A 55 -5.20 -4.08 0.40
CA ASN A 55 -5.43 -5.13 1.39
C ASN A 55 -4.12 -5.87 1.67
N TYR A 56 -3.74 -6.00 2.94
CA TYR A 56 -2.71 -6.95 3.36
C TYR A 56 -3.04 -8.32 2.75
N LYS A 57 -2.30 -8.70 1.71
CA LYS A 57 -2.38 -10.03 1.10
C LYS A 57 -1.40 -10.88 1.88
N LEU A 58 -1.92 -11.85 2.60
CA LEU A 58 -1.08 -12.93 3.10
C LEU A 58 -0.38 -13.57 1.91
N THR A 59 0.88 -13.94 2.11
CA THR A 59 1.59 -14.70 1.10
C THR A 59 0.89 -16.03 0.85
N GLU A 60 1.18 -16.66 -0.29
CA GLU A 60 0.58 -17.95 -0.63
C GLU A 60 0.88 -19.00 0.45
N ASP A 61 2.11 -18.97 0.98
CA ASP A 61 2.56 -19.84 2.08
C ASP A 61 1.80 -19.60 3.38
N GLN A 62 1.61 -18.33 3.75
CA GLN A 62 0.81 -17.96 4.93
C GLN A 62 -0.65 -18.42 4.79
N SER A 63 -1.21 -18.30 3.59
CA SER A 63 -2.59 -18.73 3.32
C SER A 63 -2.75 -20.25 3.44
N LYS A 64 -1.79 -21.02 2.90
CA LYS A 64 -1.75 -22.49 3.03
C LYS A 64 -1.57 -22.91 4.48
N LEU A 65 -0.69 -22.23 5.21
CA LEU A 65 -0.42 -22.51 6.61
C LEU A 65 -1.66 -22.26 7.49
N ILE A 66 -2.40 -21.17 7.25
CA ILE A 66 -3.66 -20.90 7.97
C ILE A 66 -4.68 -22.01 7.75
N ARG A 67 -4.82 -22.51 6.52
CA ARG A 67 -5.74 -23.62 6.20
C ARG A 67 -5.34 -24.90 6.93
N ARG A 68 -4.05 -25.22 6.93
CA ARG A 68 -3.50 -26.39 7.63
C ARG A 68 -3.75 -26.30 9.14
N LEU A 69 -3.40 -25.17 9.76
CA LEU A 69 -3.57 -24.98 11.21
C LEU A 69 -5.05 -24.96 11.62
N ALA A 70 -5.95 -24.46 10.76
CA ALA A 70 -7.39 -24.54 11.00
C ALA A 70 -7.91 -25.99 10.93
N GLN A 71 -7.39 -26.82 10.04
CA GLN A 71 -7.71 -28.26 9.98
C GLN A 71 -7.18 -29.02 11.21
N GLU A 72 -6.03 -28.61 11.76
CA GLU A 72 -5.46 -29.13 13.01
C GLU A 72 -6.24 -28.67 14.26
N GLY A 73 -7.31 -27.90 14.10
CA GLY A 73 -8.22 -27.49 15.17
C GLY A 73 -7.87 -26.18 15.86
N GLN A 74 -6.95 -25.37 15.31
CA GLN A 74 -6.68 -24.05 15.88
C GLN A 74 -7.87 -23.10 15.66
N PRO A 75 -8.31 -22.38 16.71
CA PRO A 75 -9.39 -21.41 16.56
C PRO A 75 -8.93 -20.23 15.67
N PRO A 76 -9.84 -19.65 14.87
CA PRO A 76 -9.53 -18.49 14.01
C PRO A 76 -8.94 -17.28 14.76
N GLU A 77 -9.26 -17.13 16.04
CA GLU A 77 -8.74 -16.08 16.93
C GLU A 77 -7.23 -16.22 17.16
N ALA A 78 -6.76 -17.43 17.49
CA ALA A 78 -5.35 -17.71 17.70
C ALA A 78 -4.52 -17.49 16.41
N LEU A 79 -5.11 -17.79 15.26
CA LEU A 79 -4.50 -17.53 13.95
C LEU A 79 -4.40 -16.01 13.68
N ALA A 80 -5.46 -15.26 13.98
CA ALA A 80 -5.48 -13.81 13.81
C ALA A 80 -4.35 -13.13 14.62
N GLU A 81 -4.19 -13.52 15.89
CA GLU A 81 -3.09 -13.01 16.73
C GLU A 81 -1.72 -13.41 16.19
N ARG A 82 -1.53 -14.69 15.86
CA ARG A 82 -0.25 -15.22 15.37
C ARG A 82 0.24 -14.54 14.10
N PHE A 83 -0.67 -14.27 13.17
CA PHE A 83 -0.35 -13.61 11.90
C PHE A 83 -0.49 -12.08 11.96
N LYS A 84 -0.89 -11.51 13.10
CA LYS A 84 -1.19 -10.08 13.28
C LYS A 84 -2.16 -9.54 12.23
N VAL A 85 -3.20 -10.32 11.94
CA VAL A 85 -4.25 -9.98 10.98
C VAL A 85 -5.62 -9.99 11.64
N SER A 86 -6.59 -9.32 11.02
CA SER A 86 -7.97 -9.38 11.52
C SER A 86 -8.55 -10.79 11.42
N ILE A 87 -9.44 -11.15 12.35
CA ILE A 87 -10.23 -12.40 12.30
C ILE A 87 -11.00 -12.53 10.96
N ARG A 88 -11.54 -11.42 10.43
CA ARG A 88 -12.18 -11.37 9.11
C ARG A 88 -11.25 -11.82 7.99
N THR A 89 -9.97 -11.47 8.07
CA THR A 89 -8.96 -11.90 7.11
C THR A 89 -8.81 -13.42 7.14
N ILE A 90 -8.76 -14.03 8.33
CA ILE A 90 -8.69 -15.49 8.48
C ILE A 90 -9.92 -16.16 7.83
N TYR A 91 -11.14 -15.73 8.17
CA TYR A 91 -12.36 -16.28 7.57
C TYR A 91 -12.42 -16.15 6.04
N ARG A 92 -11.95 -15.03 5.48
CA ARG A 92 -11.87 -14.84 4.02
C ARG A 92 -11.00 -15.89 3.34
N HIS A 93 -9.95 -16.39 4.00
CA HIS A 93 -9.06 -17.41 3.45
C HIS A 93 -9.53 -18.84 3.70
N LEU A 94 -10.37 -19.05 4.71
CA LEU A 94 -11.04 -20.33 5.00
C LEU A 94 -12.23 -20.59 4.06
N ASN A 95 -12.99 -19.55 3.69
CA ASN A 95 -14.18 -19.67 2.81
C ASN A 95 -13.87 -19.54 1.30
N LYS A 96 -12.61 -19.66 0.89
CA LYS A 96 -12.16 -19.46 -0.50
C LYS A 96 -11.62 -20.75 -1.09
#